data_AF-R5II68-F1
#
_entry.id   AF-R5II68-F1
#
_cell.length_a   1.000
_cell.length_b   1.000
_cell.length_c   1.000
_cell.angle_alpha   90.00
_cell.angle_beta   90.00
_cell.angle_gamma   90.00
#
_symmetry.space_group_name_H-M   'P 1'
#
loop_
_entity.id
_entity.type
_entity.pdbx_description
1 polymer ?
#
loop_
_entity_poly.entity_id
_entity_poly.type
_entity_poly.pdbx_seq_one_letter_code
_entity_poly.pdbx_strand_id
1 'polypeptide(L)' 'MAIAEHILTTGDASGYLKFLTTGGSDYPLEELKIAGVDLTKPDTVRSALRVFDETIDELAKILL' A
#
# COMPACT_ATOMS: atom_id res chain seq x y z
N MET A 1 -5.09 -3.06 3.54
CA MET A 1 -3.63 -3.20 3.61
C MET A 1 -3.03 -2.48 2.41
N ALA A 2 -1.96 -1.71 2.60
CA ALA A 2 -1.25 -1.03 1.51
C ALA A 2 -0.36 -1.99 0.70
N ILE A 3 0.00 -1.61 -0.54
CA ILE A 3 0.87 -2.44 -1.42
C ILE A 3 2.22 -2.75 -0.76
N ALA A 4 2.88 -1.72 -0.20
CA ALA A 4 4.18 -1.89 0.42
C ALA A 4 4.13 -2.85 1.64
N GLU A 5 3.10 -2.72 2.48
CA GLU A 5 2.88 -3.60 3.63
C GLU A 5 2.67 -5.06 3.20
N HIS A 6 1.93 -5.30 2.11
CA HIS A 6 1.78 -6.64 1.54
C HIS A 6 3.14 -7.23 1.15
N ILE A 7 3.92 -6.51 0.34
CA ILE A 7 5.22 -6.99 -0.16
C ILE A 7 6.20 -7.27 0.99
N LEU A 8 6.26 -6.37 1.98
CA LEU A 8 7.13 -6.55 3.15
C LEU A 8 6.73 -7.77 4.00
N THR A 9 5.44 -8.07 4.09
CA THR A 9 4.92 -9.17 4.93
C THR A 9 5.01 -10.52 4.22
N THR A 10 4.69 -10.58 2.92
CA THR A 10 4.56 -11.83 2.17
C THR A 10 5.77 -12.15 1.30
N GLY A 11 6.60 -11.15 0.97
CA GLY A 11 7.64 -11.25 -0.05
C GLY A 11 7.10 -11.30 -1.49
N ASP A 12 5.78 -11.19 -1.70
CA ASP A 12 5.16 -11.30 -3.02
C ASP A 12 4.87 -9.93 -3.63
N ALA A 13 5.55 -9.62 -4.74
CA ALA A 13 5.35 -8.41 -5.52
C ALA A 13 4.47 -8.62 -6.77
N SER A 14 3.93 -9.83 -6.99
CA SER A 14 3.22 -10.20 -8.22
C SER A 14 2.03 -9.28 -8.52
N GLY A 15 1.22 -8.94 -7.52
CA GLY A 15 0.08 -8.04 -7.66
C GLY A 15 0.50 -6.62 -8.08
N TYR A 16 1.56 -6.08 -7.48
CA TYR A 16 2.10 -4.76 -7.86
C TYR A 16 2.65 -4.76 -9.29
N LEU A 17 3.44 -5.77 -9.64
CA LEU A 17 3.97 -5.90 -11.00
C LEU A 17 2.85 -6.04 -12.03
N LYS A 18 1.81 -6.81 -11.71
CA LYS A 18 0.62 -6.95 -12.56
C LYS A 18 -0.10 -5.63 -12.74
N PHE A 19 -0.33 -4.87 -11.66
CA PHE A 19 -0.91 -3.52 -11.72
C PHE A 19 -0.11 -2.59 -12.64
N LEU A 20 1.22 -2.56 -12.56
CA LEU A 20 2.03 -1.73 -13.46
C LEU A 20 1.83 -2.06 -14.95
N THR A 21 1.48 -3.31 -15.28
CA THR A 21 1.20 -3.70 -16.67
C THR A 21 -0.16 -3.25 -17.18
N THR A 22 -1.09 -2.80 -16.33
CA THR A 22 -2.44 -2.41 -16.77
C THR A 22 -2.42 -1.09 -17.53
N GLY A 23 -1.48 -0.19 -17.23
CA GLY A 23 -1.23 1.01 -18.02
C GLY A 23 -2.41 1.97 -18.19
N GLY A 24 -3.45 1.89 -17.33
CA GLY A 24 -4.68 2.66 -17.46
C GLY A 24 -5.71 2.06 -18.43
N SER A 25 -5.67 0.74 -18.63
CA SER A 25 -6.61 0.02 -19.50
C SER A 25 -7.97 -0.25 -18.86
N ASP A 26 -8.11 0.00 -17.55
CA ASP A 26 -9.37 -0.14 -16.82
C ASP A 26 -9.55 1.02 -15.81
N TYR A 27 -10.68 1.02 -15.09
CA TYR A 27 -10.96 2.02 -14.07
C TYR A 27 -9.93 1.97 -12.93
N PRO A 28 -9.44 3.12 -12.43
CA PRO A 28 -8.35 3.16 -11.44
C PRO A 28 -8.61 2.33 -10.17
N LEU A 29 -9.86 2.26 -9.70
CA LEU A 29 -10.21 1.45 -8.53
C LEU A 29 -10.14 -0.05 -8.82
N GLU A 30 -10.49 -0.48 -10.02
CA GLU A 30 -10.38 -1.89 -10.42
C GLU A 30 -8.91 -2.27 -10.67
N GLU A 31 -8.12 -1.37 -11.25
CA GLU A 31 -6.68 -1.57 -11.40
C GLU A 31 -5.97 -1.73 -10.05
N LEU A 32 -6.32 -0.92 -9.04
CA LEU A 32 -5.73 -1.04 -7.69
C LEU A 32 -6.11 -2.35 -6.99
N LYS A 33 -7.30 -2.90 -7.24
CA LYS A 33 -7.69 -4.20 -6.69
C LYS A 33 -6.80 -5.33 -7.18
N ILE A 34 -6.25 -5.24 -8.39
CA ILE A 34 -5.27 -6.21 -8.93
C ILE A 34 -4.01 -6.25 -8.05
N ALA A 35 -3.59 -5.10 -7.50
CA ALA A 35 -2.49 -5.03 -6.54
C ALA A 35 -2.87 -5.45 -5.11
N GLY A 36 -4.07 -6.01 -4.91
CA GLY A 36 -4.58 -6.38 -3.59
C GLY A 36 -5.09 -5.21 -2.75
N VAL A 37 -5.26 -4.03 -3.36
CA VAL A 37 -5.65 -2.79 -2.68
C VAL A 37 -7.07 -2.39 -3.03
N ASP A 38 -7.92 -2.28 -2.02
CA ASP A 38 -9.30 -1.83 -2.16
C ASP A 38 -9.48 -0.49 -1.44
N LEU A 39 -9.51 0.60 -2.21
CA LEU A 39 -9.73 1.96 -1.67
C LEU A 39 -11.18 2.24 -1.28
N THR A 40 -12.13 1.35 -1.59
CA THR A 40 -13.50 1.46 -1.05
C THR A 40 -13.54 1.09 0.44
N LYS A 41 -12.51 0.37 0.91
CA LYS A 41 -12.35 0.02 2.32
C LYS A 41 -11.51 1.08 3.03
N PRO A 42 -12.05 1.70 4.10
CA PRO A 42 -11.34 2.75 4.82
C PRO A 42 -10.05 2.26 5.51
N ASP A 43 -9.94 0.96 5.79
CA ASP A 43 -8.75 0.37 6.41
C ASP A 43 -7.51 0.42 5.53
N THR A 44 -7.68 0.52 4.21
CA THR A 44 -6.57 0.68 3.26
C THR A 44 -5.85 2.00 3.47
N VAL A 45 -6.60 3.09 3.59
CA VAL A 45 -6.05 4.43 3.86
C VAL A 45 -5.45 4.49 5.26
N ARG A 46 -6.13 3.89 6.26
CA ARG A 46 -5.61 3.82 7.64
C ARG A 46 -4.29 3.06 7.75
N SER A 47 -4.12 1.96 7.01
CA SER A 47 -2.87 1.21 6.98
C SER A 47 -1.73 2.04 6.39
N ALA A 48 -1.97 2.80 5.32
CA ALA A 48 -0.96 3.70 4.76
C ALA A 48 -0.56 4.83 5.73
N LEU A 49 -1.53 5.44 6.41
CA LEU A 49 -1.25 6.51 7.40
C LEU A 49 -0.48 6.00 8.62
N ARG A 50 -0.61 4.72 8.96
CA ARG A 50 0.13 4.12 10.07
C ARG A 50 1.64 4.13 9.83
N VAL A 51 2.08 3.87 8.59
CA VAL A 51 3.51 3.94 8.24
C VAL A 51 4.06 5.34 8.48
N PHE A 52 3.28 6.39 8.18
CA PHE A 52 3.67 7.77 8.46
C PHE A 52 3.81 8.03 9.97
N ASP A 53 2.82 7.60 10.76
CA ASP A 53 2.81 7.72 12.22
C ASP A 53 4.03 7.02 12.85
N GLU A 54 4.27 5.75 12.46
CA GLU A 54 5.42 4.95 12.90
C GLU A 54 6.75 5.62 12.53
N THR A 55 6.86 6.20 11.32
CA THR A 55 8.07 6.90 10.88
C THR A 55 8.36 8.14 11.74
N ILE A 56 7.32 8.89 12.13
CA ILE A 56 7.47 10.06 13.01
C ILE A 56 7.87 9.63 14.42
N ASP A 57 7.30 8.55 14.94
CA ASP A 57 7.67 7.98 16.24
C ASP A 57 9.12 7.49 16.26
N GLU A 58 9.59 6.85 15.18
CA GLU A 58 10.99 6.45 15.02
C GLU A 58 11.92 7.65 14.99
N LEU A 59 11.56 8.69 14.24
CA LEU A 59 12.32 9.94 14.20
C LEU A 59 12.41 10.59 15.59
N ALA A 60 11.29 10.66 16.31
CA ALA A 60 11.24 11.25 17.64
C ALA A 60 12.18 10.54 18.63
N LYS A 61 12.26 9.20 18.59
CA LYS A 61 13.17 8.39 19.43
C LYS A 61 14.66 8.64 19.16
N ILE A 62 15.02 9.15 17.97
CA ILE A 62 16.41 9.48 17.62
C ILE A 62 16.77 10.90 18.11
N LEU A 63 15.78 11.81 18.15
CA LEU A 63 16.00 13.23 18.40
C LEU A 63 15.73 13.69 19.85
N LEU A 64 14.98 12.90 20.63
CA LEU A 64 14.56 13.20 22.02
C LEU A 64 15.13 12.15 22.98
#